data_AF-A0A6A4GUG1-F1
#
_entry.id   AF-A0A6A4GUG1-F1
#
_cell.length_a   1.000
_cell.length_b   1.000
_cell.length_c   1.000
_cell.angle_alpha   90.00
_cell.angle_beta   90.00
_cell.angle_gamma   90.00
#
_symmetry.space_group_name_H-M   'P 1'
#
loop_
_entity.id
_entity.type
_entity.pdbx_description
1 polymer ?
#
loop_
_entity_poly.entity_id
_entity_poly.type
_entity_poly.pdbx_seq_one_letter_code
_entity_poly.pdbx_strand_id
1 'polypeptide(L)' 'MLHPGQRSNISKVHNMKHYIKSICSWGTNDNFNSKTSEQLHIQLAKAGYQASNRRNFMVQMTVWLTC' A
#
# COMPACT_ATOMS: atom_id res chain seq x y z
N MET A 1 28.65 -13.73 27.59
CA MET A 1 27.67 -12.63 27.43
C MET A 1 26.90 -12.85 26.15
N LEU A 2 25.61 -13.17 26.22
CA LEU A 2 24.78 -13.46 25.05
C LEU A 2 24.47 -12.17 24.26
N HIS A 3 24.71 -12.18 22.95
CA HIS A 3 24.31 -11.12 22.01
C HIS A 3 22.79 -11.11 21.81
N PRO A 4 22.08 -9.97 21.78
CA PRO A 4 20.70 -9.94 21.33
C PRO A 4 20.61 -9.54 19.86
N GLY A 5 20.74 -10.54 18.99
CA GLY A 5 20.26 -10.46 17.61
C GLY A 5 18.74 -10.30 17.59
N GLN A 6 18.25 -9.07 17.43
CA GLN A 6 16.83 -8.78 17.28
C GLN A 6 16.41 -9.00 15.82
N ARG A 7 16.47 -10.26 15.37
CA ARG A 7 15.87 -10.68 14.10
C ARG A 7 14.38 -10.91 14.36
N SER A 8 13.60 -9.84 14.30
CA SER A 8 12.14 -9.93 14.29
C SER A 8 11.71 -10.57 12.95
N ASN A 9 11.70 -11.90 12.86
CA ASN A 9 11.30 -12.65 11.66
C ASN A 9 9.83 -12.42 11.25
N ILE A 10 9.07 -11.65 12.04
CA ILE A 10 7.68 -11.30 11.79
C ILE A 10 7.66 -9.80 11.46
N SER A 11 7.33 -9.46 10.20
CA SER A 11 7.35 -8.06 9.74
C SER A 11 6.48 -7.13 10.58
N LYS A 12 5.34 -7.63 11.10
CA LYS A 12 4.46 -6.87 11.99
C LYS A 12 5.16 -6.44 13.29
N VAL A 13 5.96 -7.31 13.90
CA VAL A 13 6.71 -7.01 15.13
C VAL A 13 7.85 -6.02 14.86
N HIS A 14 8.49 -6.15 13.70
CA HIS A 14 9.50 -5.19 13.26
C HIS A 14 8.89 -3.79 13.06
N ASN A 15 7.74 -3.70 12.39
CA ASN A 15 7.06 -2.43 12.13
C ASN A 15 6.60 -1.74 13.43
N MET A 16 6.22 -2.49 14.46
CA MET A 16 5.84 -1.92 15.76
C MET A 16 6.95 -1.07 16.40
N LYS A 17 8.22 -1.43 16.21
CA LYS A 17 9.35 -0.62 16.71
C LYS A 17 9.45 0.75 16.04
N HIS A 18 8.97 0.87 14.81
CA HIS A 18 9.00 2.12 14.05
C HIS A 18 7.79 3.01 14.32
N TYR A 19 6.63 2.45 14.69
CA TYR A 19 5.43 3.25 14.98
C TYR A 19 5.66 4.32 16.05
N ILE A 20 6.39 4.00 17.12
CA ILE A 20 6.67 4.96 18.21
C ILE A 20 7.46 6.17 17.67
N LYS A 21 8.50 5.90 16.88
CA LYS A 21 9.32 6.96 16.26
C LYS A 21 8.49 7.80 15.29
N SER A 22 7.69 7.14 14.46
CA SER A 22 6.83 7.83 13.49
C SER A 22 5.79 8.73 14.18
N ILE A 23 5.15 8.26 15.25
CA ILE A 23 4.14 9.05 15.99
C ILE A 23 4.79 10.28 16.64
N CYS A 24 5.97 10.13 17.25
CA CYS A 24 6.68 11.26 17.86
C CYS A 24 7.16 12.28 16.82
N SER A 25 7.57 11.85 15.62
CA SER A 25 8.09 12.75 14.59
C SER A 25 7.01 13.40 13.70
N TRP A 26 5.91 12.69 13.43
CA TRP A 26 4.91 13.09 12.44
C TRP A 26 3.50 13.29 13.02
N GLY A 27 3.31 13.03 14.32
CA GLY A 27 2.00 13.11 14.98
C GLY A 27 1.15 11.86 14.73
N THR A 28 -0.17 12.01 14.83
CA THR A 28 -1.11 10.89 14.69
C THR A 28 -1.08 10.30 13.28
N ASN A 29 -1.12 8.96 13.19
CA ASN A 29 -1.02 8.21 11.93
C ASN A 29 -2.30 8.26 11.07
N ASP A 30 -3.12 9.29 11.22
CA ASP A 30 -4.51 9.32 10.71
C ASP A 30 -4.59 9.20 9.19
N ASN A 31 -3.53 9.58 8.46
CA ASN A 31 -3.50 9.56 7.00
C ASN A 31 -2.54 8.53 6.37
N PHE A 32 -2.00 7.60 7.16
CA PHE A 32 -1.05 6.56 6.69
C PHE A 32 -1.69 5.16 6.58
N ASN A 33 -3.02 5.10 6.56
CA ASN A 33 -3.74 3.84 6.38
C ASN A 33 -3.72 3.40 4.90
N SER A 34 -3.64 2.09 4.66
CA SER A 34 -3.73 1.51 3.31
C SER A 34 -5.09 1.73 2.64
N LYS A 35 -6.14 2.07 3.42
CA LYS A 35 -7.50 2.34 2.90
C LYS A 35 -7.52 3.26 1.68
N THR A 36 -6.77 4.37 1.69
CA THR A 36 -6.77 5.32 0.58
C THR A 36 -6.16 4.69 -0.69
N SER A 37 -5.08 3.93 -0.56
CA SER A 37 -4.46 3.21 -1.68
C SER A 37 -5.34 2.06 -2.18
N GLU A 38 -5.99 1.32 -1.28
CA GLU A 38 -6.94 0.25 -1.64
C GLU A 38 -8.15 0.82 -2.40
N GLN A 39 -8.73 1.91 -1.90
CA GLN A 39 -9.82 2.62 -2.57
C GLN A 39 -9.38 3.13 -3.95
N LEU A 40 -8.18 3.73 -4.03
CA LEU A 40 -7.62 4.19 -5.30
C LEU A 40 -7.51 3.03 -6.30
N HIS A 41 -6.94 1.89 -5.90
CA HIS A 41 -6.82 0.71 -6.77
C HIS A 41 -8.19 0.22 -7.27
N ILE A 42 -9.23 0.23 -6.43
CA ILE A 42 -10.60 -0.15 -6.85
C ILE A 42 -11.15 0.84 -7.89
N GLN A 43 -11.01 2.14 -7.66
CA GLN A 43 -11.50 3.16 -8.60
C GLN A 43 -10.77 3.08 -9.93
N LEU A 44 -9.45 2.91 -9.86
CA LEU A 44 -8.56 2.80 -11.01
C LEU A 44 -8.92 1.58 -11.87
N ALA A 45 -9.18 0.43 -11.24
CA ALA A 45 -9.62 -0.77 -11.93
C ALA A 45 -11.00 -0.59 -12.58
N LYS A 46 -11.95 0.07 -11.91
CA LYS A 46 -13.28 0.34 -12.46
C LYS A 46 -13.21 1.27 -13.67
N ALA A 47 -12.45 2.36 -13.58
CA ALA A 47 -12.31 3.33 -14.64
C ALA A 47 -11.61 2.72 -15.87
N GLY A 48 -10.51 1.99 -15.69
CA GLY A 48 -9.85 1.28 -16.78
C GLY A 48 -10.76 0.24 -17.44
N TYR A 49 -11.57 -0.48 -16.66
CA TYR A 49 -12.50 -1.46 -17.22
C TYR A 49 -13.62 -0.79 -18.04
N GLN A 50 -14.16 0.34 -17.55
CA GLN A 50 -15.17 1.13 -18.28
C GLN A 50 -14.63 1.76 -19.56
N ALA A 51 -13.36 2.20 -19.56
CA ALA A 51 -12.69 2.73 -20.74
C ALA A 51 -12.33 1.64 -21.77
N SER A 52 -12.37 0.36 -21.39
CA SER A 52 -12.07 -0.76 -22.28
C SER A 52 -13.28 -1.17 -23.13
N ASN A 53 -13.03 -1.74 -24.31
CA ASN A 53 -14.05 -2.39 -25.13
C ASN A 53 -14.44 -3.79 -24.60
N ARG A 54 -14.10 -4.12 -23.34
CA ARG A 54 -14.37 -5.40 -22.65
C ARG A 54 -13.83 -6.66 -23.33
N ARG A 55 -13.03 -6.52 -24.39
CA ARG A 55 -12.30 -7.59 -25.09
C ARG A 55 -10.81 -7.34 -24.90
N ASN A 56 -10.06 -8.30 -24.37
CA ASN A 56 -8.65 -8.13 -23.97
C ASN A 56 -8.44 -6.93 -23.03
N PHE A 57 -9.33 -6.78 -22.04
CA PHE A 57 -9.40 -5.61 -21.17
C PHE A 57 -8.14 -5.38 -20.33
N MET A 58 -7.35 -6.41 -19.97
CA MET A 58 -6.12 -6.21 -19.19
C MET A 58 -5.10 -5.31 -19.89
N VAL A 59 -4.91 -5.49 -21.20
CA VAL A 59 -3.98 -4.67 -21.99
C VAL A 59 -4.54 -3.24 -22.13
N GLN A 60 -5.85 -3.09 -22.31
CA GLN A 60 -6.49 -1.78 -22.42
C GLN A 60 -6.51 -1.01 -21.10
N MET A 61 -6.72 -1.71 -19.99
CA MET A 61 -6.66 -1.16 -18.64
C MET A 61 -5.27 -0.63 -18.33
N THR A 62 -4.21 -1.38 -18.67
CA THR A 62 -2.83 -0.93 -18.43
C THR A 62 -2.42 0.27 -19.31
N VAL A 63 -2.91 0.32 -20.56
CA VAL A 63 -2.77 1.50 -21.43
C VAL A 63 -3.48 2.71 -20.82
N TRP A 64 -4.69 2.54 -20.27
CA TRP A 64 -5.42 3.63 -19.62
C TRP A 64 -4.68 4.24 -18.41
N LEU A 65 -3.83 3.47 -17.72
CA LEU A 65 -3.02 3.95 -16.59
C LEU A 65 -1.75 4.69 -16.99
N THR A 66 -1.35 4.59 -18.25
CA THR A 66 -0.09 5.16 -18.76
C THR A 66 -0.30 6.40 -19.62
N CYS A 67 -1.57 6.77 -19.90
CA CYS A 67 -1.97 8.04 -20.49
C CYS A 67 -2.01 9.15 -19.44
#